data_AF-A0A814DW33-F1
#
_entry.id   AF-A0A814DW33-F1
#
_cell.length_a   1.000
_cell.length_b   1.000
_cell.length_c   1.000
_cell.angle_alpha   90.00
_cell.angle_beta   90.00
_cell.angle_gamma   90.00
#
_symmetry.space_group_name_H-M   'P 1'
#
loop_
_entity.id
_entity.type
_entity.pdbx_description
1 polymer ?
#
loop_
_entity_poly.entity_id
_entity_poly.type
_entity_poly.pdbx_seq_one_letter_code
_entity_poly.pdbx_strand_id
1 'polypeptide(L)'
;MKVFEQHFTLTKNAIVNDIKSSRFSIINLLDEEHEQKEIVKKILNQSDLFDLTKGHVVNCHILPKNDLILFSIHHACFDGTSTSIFIRDLSFAYQSDDSLPIDDNSLQYIDYSIHENIIDMILSQGFWQLKLKGYNVIHQLSLPIDRQRSLTDQQRSGLTSSAQFTFSDDICSSFLNYASSHHFTLFQLELSRFYVFLFKLTHGESDLCISSINANRYRSELANMIGMFVSTLPYRVQLDSR
;
A
#
# COMPACT_ATOMS: atom_id res chain seq x y z
N MET A 1 5.99 5.74 -5.03
CA MET A 1 5.67 4.33 -5.34
C MET A 1 6.09 3.50 -4.14
N LYS A 2 5.16 2.87 -3.41
CA LYS A 2 5.53 1.92 -2.35
C LYS A 2 5.91 0.62 -3.06
N VAL A 3 7.19 0.28 -3.04
CA VAL A 3 7.67 -1.03 -3.50
C VAL A 3 7.41 -1.99 -2.35
N PHE A 4 6.40 -2.84 -2.49
CA PHE A 4 6.26 -4.00 -1.62
C PHE A 4 7.17 -5.09 -2.19
N GLU A 5 8.38 -5.23 -1.63
CA GLU A 5 9.20 -6.41 -1.88
C GLU A 5 8.60 -7.57 -1.08
N GLN A 6 7.72 -8.35 -1.71
CA GLN A 6 7.34 -9.67 -1.21
C GLN A 6 7.91 -10.70 -2.17
N HIS A 7 8.86 -11.51 -1.67
CA HIS A 7 9.48 -12.59 -2.43
C HIS A 7 8.62 -13.84 -2.32
N PHE A 8 8.16 -14.36 -3.46
CA PHE A 8 7.51 -15.67 -3.56
C PHE A 8 8.17 -16.45 -4.68
N THR A 9 8.55 -17.70 -4.40
CA THR A 9 9.15 -18.62 -5.38
C THR A 9 8.03 -19.51 -5.93
N LEU A 10 7.75 -19.41 -7.23
CA LEU A 10 6.85 -20.33 -7.94
C LEU A 10 7.72 -21.38 -8.64
N THR A 11 7.51 -22.67 -8.37
CA THR A 11 8.27 -23.76 -8.99
C THR A 11 7.36 -24.73 -9.74
N LYS A 12 7.25 -24.58 -11.08
CA LYS A 12 7.20 -25.69 -12.05
C LYS A 12 7.27 -25.22 -13.52
N ASN A 13 8.03 -25.96 -14.34
CA ASN A 13 8.22 -25.72 -15.77
C ASN A 13 6.88 -25.58 -16.54
N ALA A 14 6.61 -24.40 -17.09
CA ALA A 14 5.54 -24.20 -18.07
C ALA A 14 5.95 -23.17 -19.14
N ILE A 15 5.60 -23.53 -20.37
CA ILE A 15 6.07 -23.03 -21.65
C ILE A 15 5.52 -21.62 -21.94
N VAL A 16 6.40 -20.69 -22.31
CA VAL A 16 6.02 -19.38 -22.87
C VAL A 16 5.56 -19.60 -24.32
N ASN A 17 4.26 -19.72 -24.56
CA ASN A 17 3.71 -19.66 -25.92
C ASN A 17 2.56 -18.64 -26.01
N ASP A 18 2.82 -17.61 -26.82
CA ASP A 18 1.91 -16.66 -27.46
C ASP A 18 0.89 -15.93 -26.55
N ILE A 19 1.37 -15.00 -25.73
CA ILE A 19 0.53 -14.08 -24.95
C ILE A 19 0.20 -12.82 -25.78
N LYS A 20 -0.47 -13.01 -26.93
CA LYS A 20 -0.90 -11.90 -27.80
C LYS A 20 -2.25 -11.29 -27.42
N SER A 21 -2.99 -11.88 -26.47
CA SER A 21 -4.34 -11.41 -26.10
C SER A 21 -4.49 -10.97 -24.65
N SER A 22 -3.40 -10.87 -23.88
CA SER A 22 -3.54 -10.46 -22.48
C SER A 22 -3.62 -8.94 -22.37
N ARG A 23 -4.49 -8.43 -21.49
CA ARG A 23 -4.58 -7.01 -21.14
C ARG A 23 -3.34 -6.50 -20.36
N PHE A 24 -2.29 -7.32 -20.24
CA PHE A 24 -1.00 -6.91 -19.70
C PHE A 24 -0.19 -6.33 -20.84
N SER A 25 0.14 -5.04 -20.72
CA SER A 25 0.72 -4.27 -21.81
C SER A 25 2.15 -4.70 -22.17
N ILE A 26 2.86 -5.35 -21.25
CA ILE A 26 4.29 -5.66 -21.43
C ILE A 26 4.64 -6.97 -20.71
N ILE A 27 5.16 -7.93 -21.48
CA ILE A 27 5.89 -9.12 -21.01
C ILE A 27 7.28 -9.02 -21.61
N ASN A 28 8.24 -8.57 -20.80
CA ASN A 28 9.64 -8.49 -21.22
C ASN A 28 10.41 -9.70 -20.69
N LEU A 29 11.08 -10.41 -21.59
CA LEU A 29 12.07 -11.43 -21.25
C LEU A 29 13.42 -10.75 -21.06
N LEU A 30 13.95 -10.80 -19.83
CA LEU A 30 15.24 -10.24 -19.49
C LEU A 30 16.27 -11.36 -19.28
N ASP A 31 17.21 -11.48 -20.22
CA ASP A 31 18.28 -12.49 -20.20
C ASP A 31 19.58 -12.00 -19.53
N GLU A 32 19.49 -11.00 -18.64
CA GLU A 32 20.65 -10.37 -18.01
C GLU A 32 21.13 -11.18 -16.78
N GLU A 33 22.45 -11.40 -16.68
CA GLU A 33 23.07 -12.02 -15.51
C GLU A 33 23.41 -10.91 -14.50
N HIS A 34 22.41 -10.44 -13.76
CA HIS A 34 22.54 -9.38 -12.76
C HIS A 34 21.93 -9.79 -11.41
N GLU A 35 22.36 -9.14 -10.34
CA GLU A 35 21.71 -9.27 -9.03
C GLU A 35 20.26 -8.77 -9.13
N GLN A 36 19.31 -9.51 -8.53
CA GLN A 36 17.86 -9.23 -8.62
C GLN A 36 17.52 -7.76 -8.34
N LYS A 37 18.20 -7.15 -7.35
CA LYS A 37 18.01 -5.75 -6.95
C LYS A 37 18.33 -4.75 -8.06
N GLU A 38 19.35 -5.02 -8.87
CA GLU A 38 19.72 -4.13 -9.98
C GLU A 38 18.71 -4.21 -11.11
N ILE A 39 18.17 -5.40 -11.37
CA ILE A 39 17.11 -5.59 -12.37
C ILE A 39 15.83 -4.84 -11.94
N VAL A 40 15.43 -4.97 -10.67
CA VAL A 40 14.29 -4.22 -10.12
C VAL A 40 14.52 -2.72 -10.26
N LYS A 41 15.67 -2.19 -9.81
CA LYS A 41 15.99 -0.75 -9.95
C LYS A 41 15.90 -0.28 -11.40
N LYS A 42 16.43 -1.04 -12.36
CA LYS A 42 16.39 -0.71 -13.78
C LYS A 42 14.96 -0.60 -14.29
N ILE A 43 14.08 -1.55 -13.94
CA ILE A 43 12.66 -1.53 -14.30
C ILE A 43 11.95 -0.34 -13.66
N LEU A 44 12.18 -0.09 -12.37
CA LEU A 44 11.52 1.03 -11.65
C LEU A 44 11.93 2.41 -12.17
N ASN A 45 13.09 2.53 -12.83
CA ASN A 45 13.57 3.77 -13.43
C ASN A 45 13.06 4.00 -14.86
N GLN A 46 12.25 3.11 -15.42
CA GLN A 46 11.64 3.31 -16.74
C GLN A 46 10.56 4.40 -16.66
N SER A 47 10.68 5.44 -17.50
CA SER A 47 9.76 6.58 -17.50
C SER A 47 8.36 6.25 -18.01
N ASP A 48 8.24 5.17 -18.76
CA ASP A 48 7.02 4.68 -19.39
C ASP A 48 6.44 3.45 -18.67
N LEU A 49 6.91 3.18 -17.44
CA LEU A 49 6.44 2.04 -16.65
C LEU A 49 4.92 2.05 -16.48
N PHE A 50 4.27 3.21 -16.38
CA PHE A 50 2.80 3.29 -16.31
C PHE A 50 2.25 4.41 -17.18
N ASP A 51 1.11 4.15 -17.83
CA ASP A 51 0.32 5.15 -18.54
C ASP A 51 -1.15 4.97 -18.17
N LEU A 52 -1.60 5.73 -17.16
CA LEU A 52 -2.97 5.69 -16.65
C LEU A 52 -3.98 6.17 -17.71
N THR A 53 -3.56 7.01 -18.65
CA THR A 53 -4.45 7.52 -19.70
C THR A 53 -4.79 6.45 -20.73
N LYS A 54 -3.92 5.45 -20.88
CA LYS A 54 -4.10 4.29 -21.77
C LYS A 54 -4.51 3.02 -21.02
N GLY A 55 -4.68 3.09 -19.69
CA GLY A 55 -4.97 1.91 -18.86
C GLY A 55 -3.79 0.96 -18.68
N HIS A 56 -2.55 1.39 -18.99
CA HIS A 56 -1.34 0.61 -18.77
C HIS A 56 -0.90 0.74 -17.30
N VAL A 57 -1.57 -0.03 -16.43
CA VAL A 57 -1.40 0.04 -14.97
C VAL A 57 -0.77 -1.23 -14.38
N VAL A 58 -0.47 -2.23 -15.20
CA VAL A 58 0.21 -3.47 -14.80
C VAL A 58 1.27 -3.83 -15.83
N ASN A 59 2.47 -4.19 -15.37
CA ASN A 59 3.54 -4.73 -16.19
C ASN A 59 4.03 -6.04 -15.58
N CYS A 60 4.44 -6.94 -16.47
CA CYS A 60 5.00 -8.23 -16.11
C CYS A 60 6.38 -8.37 -16.77
N HIS A 61 7.37 -8.81 -16.02
CA HIS A 61 8.69 -9.14 -16.55
C HIS A 61 9.00 -10.57 -16.18
N ILE A 62 9.44 -11.36 -17.16
CA ILE A 62 9.90 -12.73 -16.94
C ILE A 62 11.42 -12.69 -17.00
N LEU A 63 12.06 -13.25 -15.98
CA LEU A 63 13.51 -13.38 -15.87
C LEU A 63 13.83 -14.88 -15.89
N PRO A 64 13.96 -15.50 -17.08
CA PRO A 64 14.09 -16.95 -17.20
C PRO A 64 15.33 -17.50 -16.49
N LYS A 65 16.43 -16.75 -16.50
CA LYS A 65 17.69 -17.16 -15.86
C LYS A 65 17.60 -17.23 -14.34
N ASN A 66 16.64 -16.54 -13.74
CA ASN A 66 16.48 -16.47 -12.29
C ASN A 66 15.24 -17.23 -11.80
N ASP A 67 14.46 -17.84 -12.70
CA ASP A 67 13.12 -18.38 -12.40
C ASP A 67 12.22 -17.37 -11.68
N LEU A 68 12.27 -16.09 -12.10
CA LEU A 68 11.51 -15.01 -11.49
C LEU A 68 10.50 -14.39 -12.45
N ILE A 69 9.37 -13.98 -11.87
CA ILE A 69 8.40 -13.11 -12.52
C ILE A 69 8.24 -11.87 -11.64
N LEU A 70 8.38 -10.70 -12.23
CA LEU A 70 8.17 -9.42 -11.57
C LEU A 70 6.86 -8.80 -12.05
N PHE A 71 5.98 -8.47 -11.11
CA PHE A 71 4.79 -7.66 -11.38
C PHE A 71 4.98 -6.23 -10.84
N SER A 72 4.80 -5.26 -11.72
CA SER A 72 4.74 -3.84 -11.36
C SER A 72 3.30 -3.37 -11.55
N ILE A 73 2.61 -3.06 -10.45
CA ILE A 73 1.20 -2.65 -10.47
C ILE A 73 1.09 -1.22 -9.93
N HIS A 74 0.38 -0.36 -10.66
CA HIS A 74 0.15 1.00 -10.22
C HIS A 74 -0.85 1.03 -9.05
N HIS A 75 -0.47 1.64 -7.93
CA HIS A 75 -1.27 1.65 -6.70
C HIS A 75 -2.67 2.32 -6.85
N ALA A 76 -2.93 3.04 -7.95
CA ALA A 76 -4.24 3.64 -8.22
C ALA A 76 -5.35 2.61 -8.50
N CYS A 77 -5.02 1.40 -8.94
CA CYS A 77 -6.01 0.34 -9.18
C CYS A 77 -5.96 -0.79 -8.13
N PHE A 78 -5.10 -0.67 -7.12
CA PHE A 78 -4.67 -1.81 -6.34
C PHE A 78 -4.25 -1.41 -4.92
N ASP A 79 -4.86 -2.01 -3.91
CA ASP A 79 -4.50 -1.82 -2.50
C ASP A 79 -3.68 -3.00 -1.92
N GLY A 80 -3.30 -2.88 -0.64
CA GLY A 80 -2.53 -3.93 0.04
C GLY A 80 -3.26 -5.28 0.08
N THR A 81 -4.58 -5.27 0.30
CA THR A 81 -5.39 -6.49 0.32
C THR A 81 -5.48 -7.13 -1.08
N SER A 82 -5.58 -6.32 -2.13
CA SER A 82 -5.57 -6.78 -3.53
C SER A 82 -4.29 -7.54 -3.87
N THR A 83 -3.16 -7.16 -3.25
CA THR A 83 -1.88 -7.87 -3.42
C THR A 83 -1.98 -9.30 -2.91
N SER A 84 -2.50 -9.50 -1.70
CA SER A 84 -2.69 -10.85 -1.15
C SER A 84 -3.68 -11.68 -1.98
N ILE A 85 -4.76 -11.06 -2.47
CA ILE A 85 -5.75 -11.73 -3.33
C ILE A 85 -5.10 -12.17 -4.64
N PHE A 86 -4.40 -11.27 -5.32
CA PHE A 86 -3.74 -11.56 -6.59
C PHE A 86 -2.69 -12.66 -6.47
N ILE A 87 -1.85 -12.62 -5.43
CA ILE A 87 -0.82 -13.66 -5.23
C ILE A 87 -1.46 -15.02 -4.95
N ARG A 88 -2.51 -15.07 -4.11
CA ARG A 88 -3.28 -16.30 -3.85
C ARG A 88 -3.86 -16.87 -5.15
N ASP A 89 -4.53 -16.02 -5.92
CA ASP A 89 -5.25 -16.40 -7.13
C ASP A 89 -4.29 -16.84 -8.25
N LEU A 90 -3.16 -16.12 -8.40
CA LEU A 90 -2.07 -16.50 -9.31
C LEU A 90 -1.44 -17.84 -8.92
N SER A 91 -1.17 -18.05 -7.63
CA SER A 91 -0.61 -19.32 -7.15
C SER A 91 -1.57 -20.48 -7.37
N PHE A 92 -2.87 -20.27 -7.21
CA PHE A 92 -3.88 -21.29 -7.49
C PHE A 92 -3.88 -21.66 -8.97
N ALA A 93 -4.05 -20.67 -9.86
CA ALA A 93 -4.11 -20.89 -11.30
C ALA A 93 -2.85 -21.58 -11.84
N TYR A 94 -1.68 -21.22 -11.30
CA TYR A 94 -0.41 -21.82 -11.68
C TYR A 94 -0.27 -23.28 -11.23
N GLN A 95 -0.87 -23.68 -10.11
CA GLN A 95 -0.79 -25.05 -9.58
C GLN A 95 -1.86 -25.97 -10.16
N SER A 96 -3.05 -25.44 -10.44
CA SER A 96 -4.20 -26.23 -10.89
C SER A 96 -4.21 -26.49 -12.40
N ASP A 97 -3.41 -25.77 -13.20
CA ASP A 97 -3.48 -25.76 -14.68
C ASP A 97 -4.90 -25.45 -15.20
N ASP A 98 -5.71 -24.84 -14.33
CA ASP A 98 -7.13 -24.52 -14.51
C ASP A 98 -7.33 -23.02 -14.31
N SER A 99 -8.26 -22.43 -15.06
CA SER A 99 -8.67 -21.06 -14.81
C SER A 99 -9.40 -20.94 -13.47
N LEU A 100 -9.18 -19.85 -12.76
CA LEU A 100 -10.00 -19.50 -11.60
C LEU A 100 -11.48 -19.48 -12.01
N PRO A 101 -12.38 -20.08 -11.21
CA PRO A 101 -13.81 -19.97 -11.45
C PRO A 101 -14.24 -18.52 -11.18
N ILE A 102 -14.27 -17.70 -12.23
CA ILE A 102 -14.75 -16.32 -12.17
C ILE A 102 -16.26 -16.36 -12.43
N ASP A 103 -17.05 -15.91 -11.45
CA ASP A 103 -18.47 -15.65 -11.66
C ASP A 103 -18.62 -14.28 -12.33
N ASP A 104 -19.05 -14.27 -13.59
CA ASP A 104 -19.28 -13.04 -14.36
C ASP A 104 -20.34 -12.13 -13.73
N ASN A 105 -21.18 -12.65 -12.83
CA ASN A 105 -22.17 -11.86 -12.09
C ASN A 105 -21.66 -11.31 -10.75
N SER A 106 -20.41 -11.60 -10.39
CA SER A 106 -19.81 -11.04 -9.18
C SER A 106 -19.65 -9.52 -9.30
N LEU A 107 -19.88 -8.82 -8.18
CA LEU A 107 -19.65 -7.37 -8.11
C LEU A 107 -18.21 -7.06 -8.51
N GLN A 108 -18.04 -6.02 -9.31
CA GLN A 108 -16.74 -5.54 -9.73
C GLN A 108 -16.41 -4.21 -9.05
N TYR A 109 -15.12 -3.85 -9.05
CA TYR A 109 -14.68 -2.59 -8.45
C TYR A 109 -15.33 -1.36 -9.12
N ILE A 110 -15.71 -1.47 -10.39
CA ILE A 110 -16.44 -0.41 -11.09
C ILE A 110 -17.83 -0.17 -10.47
N ASP A 111 -18.53 -1.23 -10.06
CA ASP A 111 -19.83 -1.12 -9.40
C ASP A 111 -19.69 -0.44 -8.03
N TYR A 112 -18.66 -0.84 -7.27
CA TYR A 112 -18.30 -0.16 -6.02
C TYR A 112 -17.99 1.32 -6.25
N SER A 113 -17.19 1.65 -7.27
CA SER A 113 -16.79 3.03 -7.56
C SER A 113 -17.98 3.92 -7.95
N ILE A 114 -18.92 3.39 -8.73
CA ILE A 114 -20.16 4.09 -9.09
C ILE A 114 -21.02 4.31 -7.83
N HIS A 115 -21.15 3.30 -6.98
CA HIS A 115 -21.87 3.41 -5.73
C HIS A 115 -21.24 4.44 -4.79
N GLU A 116 -19.92 4.43 -4.60
CA GLU A 116 -19.24 5.43 -3.75
C GLU A 116 -19.46 6.86 -4.25
N ASN A 117 -19.51 7.08 -5.57
CA ASN A 117 -19.68 8.42 -6.15
C ASN A 117 -21.07 9.03 -5.91
N ILE A 118 -22.08 8.21 -5.56
CA ILE A 118 -23.43 8.69 -5.26
C ILE A 118 -23.69 8.82 -3.74
N ILE A 119 -22.73 8.43 -2.90
CA ILE A 119 -22.85 8.60 -1.44
C ILE A 119 -22.82 10.08 -1.09
N ASP A 120 -23.82 10.52 -0.31
CA ASP A 120 -23.82 11.87 0.25
C ASP A 120 -22.76 12.00 1.35
N MET A 121 -21.79 12.88 1.11
CA MET A 121 -20.65 13.13 2.00
C MET A 121 -20.81 14.36 2.88
N ILE A 122 -21.95 15.07 2.86
CA ILE A 122 -22.15 16.34 3.60
C ILE A 122 -21.85 16.18 5.09
N LEU A 123 -22.38 15.13 5.73
CA LEU A 123 -22.15 14.86 7.15
C LEU A 123 -20.68 14.56 7.45
N SER A 124 -20.03 13.76 6.61
CA SER A 124 -18.61 13.41 6.75
C SER A 124 -17.71 14.63 6.56
N GLN A 125 -18.00 15.46 5.55
CA GLN A 125 -17.31 16.72 5.31
C GLN A 125 -17.44 17.66 6.51
N GLY A 126 -18.65 17.85 7.05
CA GLY A 126 -18.87 18.67 8.24
C GLY A 126 -18.10 18.16 9.46
N PHE A 127 -18.08 16.84 9.67
CA PHE A 127 -17.28 16.21 10.73
C PHE A 127 -15.79 16.53 10.58
N TRP A 128 -15.21 16.33 9.39
CA TRP A 128 -13.78 16.56 9.17
C TRP A 128 -13.39 18.03 9.22
N GLN A 129 -14.24 18.94 8.72
CA GLN A 129 -14.04 20.38 8.87
C GLN A 129 -13.97 20.78 10.34
N LEU A 130 -14.85 20.23 11.19
CA LEU A 130 -14.83 20.50 12.62
C LEU A 130 -13.60 19.86 13.31
N LYS A 131 -13.29 18.60 13.01
CA LYS A 131 -12.15 17.88 13.62
C LYS A 131 -10.80 18.51 13.29
N LEU A 132 -10.63 19.03 12.08
CA LEU A 132 -9.38 19.63 11.61
C LEU A 132 -9.37 21.16 11.77
N LYS A 133 -10.41 21.76 12.35
CA LYS A 133 -10.52 23.22 12.51
C LYS A 133 -9.31 23.78 13.25
N GLY A 134 -8.62 24.73 12.62
CA GLY A 134 -7.45 25.39 13.21
C GLY A 134 -6.16 24.58 13.18
N TYR A 135 -6.16 23.37 12.59
CA TYR A 135 -4.91 22.64 12.34
C TYR A 135 -4.14 23.31 11.21
N ASN A 136 -2.86 23.63 11.43
CA ASN A 136 -2.02 24.20 10.39
C ASN A 136 -1.43 23.08 9.50
N VAL A 137 -2.11 22.75 8.41
CA VAL A 137 -1.69 21.71 7.46
C VAL A 137 -0.36 22.02 6.74
N ILE A 138 0.06 23.29 6.73
CA ILE A 138 1.32 23.73 6.11
C ILE A 138 2.48 23.65 7.10
N HIS A 139 2.19 23.63 8.41
CA HIS A 139 3.19 23.50 9.46
C HIS A 139 3.93 22.17 9.28
N GLN A 140 5.24 22.28 9.10
CA GLN A 140 6.11 21.12 9.07
C GLN A 140 6.52 20.84 10.52
N LEU A 141 6.29 19.61 10.97
CA LEU A 141 6.78 19.16 12.28
C LEU A 141 8.29 19.43 12.38
N SER A 142 8.72 19.98 13.50
CA SER A 142 10.14 20.28 13.78
C SER A 142 10.93 19.01 14.08
N LEU A 143 11.00 18.10 13.10
CA LEU A 143 11.75 16.86 13.18
C LEU A 143 13.25 17.13 12.99
N PRO A 144 14.14 16.38 13.65
CA PRO A 144 15.56 16.40 13.32
C PRO A 144 15.73 15.88 11.90
N ILE A 145 16.29 16.72 11.03
CA ILE A 145 16.54 16.40 9.62
C ILE A 145 18.04 16.45 9.34
N ASP A 146 18.54 15.45 8.62
CA ASP A 146 19.94 15.44 8.16
C ASP A 146 20.16 16.41 7.00
N ARG A 147 19.11 16.70 6.23
CA ARG A 147 19.13 17.57 5.04
C ARG A 147 17.82 18.33 4.91
N GLN A 148 17.88 19.56 4.42
CA GLN A 148 16.68 20.34 4.13
C GLN A 148 15.84 19.67 3.04
N ARG A 149 14.52 19.61 3.28
CA ARG A 149 13.56 19.09 2.30
C ARG A 149 13.43 20.10 1.15
N SER A 150 13.64 19.67 -0.10
CA SER A 150 13.34 20.55 -1.25
C SER A 150 11.84 20.87 -1.29
N LEU A 151 11.53 22.14 -1.55
CA LEU A 151 10.17 22.69 -1.54
C LEU A 151 9.42 22.48 -2.87
N THR A 152 10.09 22.01 -3.92
CA THR A 152 9.48 21.79 -5.23
C THR A 152 9.38 20.30 -5.56
N ASP A 153 8.19 19.84 -5.97
CA ASP A 153 7.96 18.42 -6.26
C ASP A 153 8.87 17.87 -7.37
N GLN A 154 9.27 18.71 -8.33
CA GLN A 154 10.17 18.34 -9.42
C GLN A 154 11.60 17.98 -8.97
N GLN A 155 12.03 18.43 -7.78
CA GLN A 155 13.37 18.14 -7.25
C GLN A 155 13.39 16.96 -6.26
N ARG A 156 12.24 16.32 -6.04
CA ARG A 156 12.14 15.19 -5.10
C ARG A 156 12.50 13.93 -5.86
N SER A 157 13.57 13.26 -5.45
CA SER A 157 14.06 12.04 -6.10
C SER A 157 13.09 10.85 -5.96
N GLY A 158 12.09 10.93 -5.08
CA GLY A 158 11.18 9.82 -4.78
C GLY A 158 11.86 8.61 -4.12
N LEU A 159 13.18 8.70 -3.85
CA LEU A 159 13.95 7.63 -3.23
C LEU A 159 13.51 7.44 -1.78
N THR A 160 13.37 6.17 -1.39
CA THR A 160 12.96 5.79 -0.04
C THR A 160 13.88 4.69 0.48
N SER A 161 13.98 4.58 1.81
CA SER A 161 14.60 3.45 2.48
C SER A 161 13.64 2.95 3.55
N SER A 162 13.63 1.64 3.78
CA SER A 162 12.89 1.02 4.88
C SER A 162 13.86 0.57 5.97
N ALA A 163 13.43 0.65 7.22
CA ALA A 163 14.07 0.01 8.35
C ALA A 163 13.02 -0.88 9.03
N GLN A 164 13.34 -2.15 9.20
CA GLN A 164 12.45 -3.12 9.83
C GLN A 164 12.94 -3.45 11.22
N PHE A 165 12.01 -3.43 12.18
CA PHE A 165 12.23 -3.82 13.56
C PHE A 165 11.25 -4.93 13.91
N THR A 166 11.74 -5.95 14.61
CA THR A 166 10.92 -7.07 15.09
C THR A 166 10.98 -7.09 16.61
N PHE A 167 9.82 -7.20 17.26
CA PHE A 167 9.72 -7.39 18.70
C PHE A 167 9.61 -8.89 19.01
N SER A 168 10.11 -9.31 20.18
CA SER A 168 9.93 -10.69 20.64
C SER A 168 8.46 -10.99 20.97
N ASP A 169 8.11 -12.27 20.97
CA ASP A 169 6.75 -12.72 21.31
C ASP A 169 6.31 -12.29 22.71
N ASP A 170 7.23 -12.23 23.66
CA ASP A 170 6.97 -11.75 25.02
C ASP A 170 6.52 -10.28 25.03
N ILE A 171 7.20 -9.42 24.25
CA ILE A 171 6.85 -8.00 24.12
C ILE A 171 5.50 -7.86 23.42
N CYS A 172 5.28 -8.58 22.34
CA CYS A 172 4.01 -8.59 21.61
C CYS A 172 2.84 -9.01 22.51
N SER A 173 3.02 -10.10 23.28
CA SER A 173 2.03 -10.61 24.22
C SER A 173 1.74 -9.59 25.34
N SER A 174 2.78 -8.93 25.85
CA SER A 174 2.61 -7.88 26.85
C SER A 174 1.78 -6.70 26.33
N PHE A 175 2.00 -6.26 25.09
CA PHE A 175 1.20 -5.17 24.50
C PHE A 175 -0.25 -5.58 24.24
N LEU A 176 -0.48 -6.79 23.75
CA LEU A 176 -1.84 -7.31 23.55
C LEU A 176 -2.60 -7.40 24.86
N ASN A 177 -1.97 -7.92 25.92
CA ASN A 177 -2.57 -8.01 27.25
C ASN A 177 -2.88 -6.62 27.83
N TYR A 178 -1.94 -5.67 27.71
CA TYR A 178 -2.14 -4.30 28.16
C TYR A 178 -3.29 -3.61 27.41
N ALA A 179 -3.39 -3.83 26.10
CA ALA A 179 -4.48 -3.29 25.30
C ALA A 179 -5.84 -3.87 25.70
N SER A 180 -5.89 -5.19 25.90
CA SER A 180 -7.08 -5.89 26.36
C SER A 180 -7.53 -5.42 27.75
N SER A 181 -6.60 -5.30 28.72
CA SER A 181 -6.92 -4.91 30.09
C SER A 181 -7.45 -3.49 30.24
N HIS A 182 -7.15 -2.63 29.26
CA HIS A 182 -7.57 -1.23 29.24
C HIS A 182 -8.63 -0.92 28.16
N HIS A 183 -9.21 -1.95 27.53
CA HIS A 183 -10.29 -1.82 26.55
C HIS A 183 -9.96 -0.92 25.33
N PHE A 184 -8.72 -0.98 24.84
CA PHE A 184 -8.35 -0.38 23.55
C PHE A 184 -7.74 -1.41 22.61
N THR A 185 -7.73 -1.08 21.32
CA THR A 185 -7.09 -1.90 20.28
C THR A 185 -5.57 -1.74 20.31
N LEU A 186 -4.84 -2.75 19.83
CA LEU A 186 -3.39 -2.64 19.64
C LEU A 186 -3.02 -1.44 18.74
N PHE A 187 -3.84 -1.16 17.72
CA PHE A 187 -3.68 0.04 16.88
C PHE A 187 -3.71 1.34 17.68
N GLN A 188 -4.70 1.51 18.57
CA GLN A 188 -4.80 2.70 19.42
C GLN A 188 -3.59 2.83 20.36
N LEU A 189 -3.11 1.71 20.92
CA LEU A 189 -1.92 1.70 21.77
C LEU A 189 -0.69 2.20 21.00
N GLU A 190 -0.40 1.58 19.85
CA GLU A 190 0.78 1.91 19.06
C GLU A 190 0.72 3.31 18.46
N LEU A 191 -0.47 3.74 18.00
CA LEU A 191 -0.68 5.11 17.54
C LEU A 191 -0.42 6.12 18.67
N SER A 192 -0.90 5.85 19.89
CA SER A 192 -0.66 6.72 21.05
C SER A 192 0.83 6.78 21.41
N ARG A 193 1.53 5.65 21.39
CA ARG A 193 2.99 5.60 21.58
C ARG A 193 3.72 6.40 20.51
N PHE A 194 3.26 6.34 19.27
CA PHE A 194 3.84 7.10 18.17
C PHE A 194 3.62 8.61 18.33
N TYR A 195 2.45 9.05 18.84
CA TYR A 195 2.24 10.44 19.24
C TYR A 195 3.21 10.89 20.33
N VAL A 196 3.40 10.09 21.38
CA VAL A 196 4.35 10.41 22.48
C VAL A 196 5.79 10.46 21.95
N PHE A 197 6.15 9.56 21.03
CA PHE A 197 7.45 9.59 20.37
C PHE A 197 7.65 10.89 19.58
N LEU A 198 6.68 11.26 18.75
CA LEU A 198 6.75 12.50 17.96
C LEU A 198 6.79 13.74 18.87
N PHE A 199 5.97 13.80 19.92
CA PHE A 199 5.99 14.89 20.90
C PHE A 199 7.38 15.11 21.50
N LYS A 200 8.05 14.02 21.90
CA LYS A 200 9.42 14.10 22.44
C LYS A 200 10.42 14.49 21.35
N LEU A 201 10.26 13.98 20.15
CA LEU A 201 11.16 14.22 19.02
C LEU A 201 11.08 15.66 18.50
N THR A 202 9.90 16.28 18.56
CA THR A 202 9.64 17.67 18.14
C THR A 202 9.84 18.67 19.28
N HIS A 203 10.43 18.26 20.40
CA HIS A 203 10.66 19.11 21.58
C HIS A 203 9.39 19.74 22.16
N GLY A 204 8.27 19.00 22.11
CA GLY A 204 7.03 19.36 22.80
C GLY A 204 5.92 19.92 21.91
N GLU A 205 5.97 19.75 20.58
CA GLU A 205 4.82 20.09 19.74
C GLU A 205 3.61 19.23 20.13
N SER A 206 2.53 19.88 20.57
CA SER A 206 1.37 19.23 21.17
C SER A 206 0.17 19.05 20.25
N ASP A 207 0.07 19.77 19.13
CA ASP A 207 -0.99 19.59 18.13
C ASP A 207 -0.45 18.77 16.95
N LEU A 208 -0.65 17.46 17.02
CA LEU A 208 -0.08 16.50 16.07
C LEU A 208 -1.20 15.86 15.23
N CYS A 209 -0.97 15.74 13.92
CA CYS A 209 -1.87 15.01 13.03
C CYS A 209 -1.13 13.91 12.27
N ILE A 210 -1.54 12.66 12.48
CA ILE A 210 -0.97 11.47 11.84
C ILE A 210 -2.04 10.84 10.98
N SER A 211 -1.70 10.53 9.73
CA SER A 211 -2.60 9.81 8.85
C SER A 211 -2.45 8.30 9.02
N SER A 212 -3.57 7.58 9.08
CA SER A 212 -3.59 6.11 8.97
C SER A 212 -4.38 5.67 7.75
N ILE A 213 -4.11 4.45 7.31
CA ILE A 213 -4.78 3.82 6.17
C ILE A 213 -5.91 2.94 6.70
N ASN A 214 -7.09 3.07 6.10
CA ASN A 214 -8.21 2.19 6.32
C ASN A 214 -8.52 1.41 5.03
N ALA A 215 -8.70 0.10 5.14
CA ALA A 215 -8.94 -0.78 3.99
C ALA A 215 -10.35 -0.60 3.40
N ASN A 216 -11.33 -0.09 4.15
CA ASN A 216 -12.73 0.10 3.74
C ASN A 216 -13.46 -1.12 3.15
N ARG A 217 -13.00 -2.34 3.42
CA ARG A 217 -13.63 -3.57 2.98
C ARG A 217 -14.58 -4.11 4.05
N TYR A 218 -15.61 -3.34 4.39
CA TYR A 218 -16.52 -3.65 5.50
C TYR A 218 -17.59 -4.70 5.17
N ARG A 219 -17.83 -4.94 3.88
CA ARG A 219 -18.81 -5.91 3.39
C ARG A 219 -18.09 -7.14 2.87
N SER A 220 -18.67 -8.32 3.09
CA SER A 220 -18.14 -9.61 2.65
C SER A 220 -17.85 -9.66 1.15
N GLU A 221 -18.69 -9.01 0.35
CA GLU A 221 -18.64 -8.92 -1.10
C GLU A 221 -17.38 -8.18 -1.58
N LEU A 222 -16.83 -7.30 -0.74
CA LEU A 222 -15.61 -6.55 -1.03
C LEU A 222 -14.35 -7.27 -0.57
N ALA A 223 -14.46 -8.32 0.26
CA ALA A 223 -13.31 -8.94 0.93
C ALA A 223 -12.34 -9.60 -0.06
N ASN A 224 -12.84 -10.19 -1.14
CA ASN A 224 -12.07 -10.90 -2.16
C ASN A 224 -11.95 -10.15 -3.49
N MET A 225 -12.33 -8.87 -3.53
CA MET A 225 -12.31 -8.07 -4.76
C MET A 225 -10.97 -7.37 -4.97
N ILE A 226 -10.37 -7.44 -6.16
CA ILE A 226 -9.21 -6.61 -6.49
C ILE A 226 -9.69 -5.18 -6.78
N GLY A 227 -9.04 -4.17 -6.17
CA GLY A 227 -9.39 -2.77 -6.35
C GLY A 227 -8.69 -1.83 -5.36
N MET A 228 -8.98 -0.53 -5.48
CA MET A 228 -8.41 0.51 -4.62
C MET A 228 -9.45 1.02 -3.61
N PHE A 229 -9.58 0.33 -2.48
CA PHE A 229 -10.57 0.68 -1.44
C PHE A 229 -9.99 1.61 -0.36
N VAL A 230 -8.66 1.72 -0.31
CA VAL A 230 -7.94 2.40 0.76
C VAL A 230 -8.36 3.86 0.88
N SER A 231 -8.77 4.26 2.08
CA SER A 231 -8.87 5.66 2.49
C SER A 231 -7.77 6.03 3.47
N THR A 232 -7.34 7.29 3.39
CA THR A 232 -6.40 7.88 4.34
C THR A 232 -7.18 8.75 5.31
N LEU A 233 -7.12 8.42 6.60
CA LEU A 233 -7.83 9.16 7.65
C LEU A 233 -6.84 9.96 8.50
N PRO A 234 -7.05 11.28 8.68
CA PRO A 234 -6.23 12.09 9.56
C PRO A 234 -6.69 11.91 11.01
N TYR A 235 -5.79 11.49 11.88
CA TYR A 235 -5.99 11.48 13.32
C TYR A 235 -5.30 12.72 13.85
N ARG A 236 -6.05 13.68 14.39
CA ARG A 236 -5.48 14.85 15.06
C ARG A 236 -5.63 14.68 16.57
N VAL A 237 -4.54 14.85 17.30
CA VAL A 237 -4.49 14.76 18.75
C VAL A 237 -3.83 16.01 19.31
N GLN A 238 -4.45 16.58 20.34
CA GLN A 238 -3.85 17.61 21.16
C GLN A 238 -3.35 16.96 22.45
N LEU A 239 -2.03 16.96 22.65
CA LEU A 239 -1.37 16.40 23.81
C LEU A 239 -1.30 17.44 24.93
N ASP A 240 -1.69 17.03 26.14
CA ASP A 240 -1.36 17.79 27.35
C ASP A 240 -0.01 17.30 27.88
N SER A 241 0.85 18.23 28.29
CA SER A 241 2.19 17.93 28.82
C SER A 241 2.19 17.62 30.32
N ARG A 242 1.02 17.68 30.97
CA ARG A 242 0.81 17.38 32.38
C ARG A 242 0.68 15.89 32.67
#